data_AF-A0AAN1UAF4-F1
#
_entry.id   AF-A0AAN1UAF4-F1
#
_cell.length_a   1.000
_cell.length_b   1.000
_cell.length_c   1.000
_cell.angle_alpha   90.00
_cell.angle_beta   90.00
_cell.angle_gamma   90.00
#
_symmetry.space_group_name_H-M   'P 1'
#
loop_
_entity.id
_entity.type
_entity.pdbx_description
1 polymer ?
#
loop_
_entity_poly.entity_id
_entity_poly.type
_entity_poly.pdbx_seq_one_letter_code
_entity_poly.pdbx_strand_id
1 'polypeptide(L)'
;MAVSVALFCGGGLALQRDVTSLAGSLFGAGGALLGAWITELNKRRSEAEEKEKKEAGAVAALAPELQHTIERVQYILDRSTVNFSCESAVESVKTNDQQADFRPYFPTLYPSASQVRDLPDKKVIALIRYYDSLNEISHYVDDWWEREGQLAVNIFNMLMHAAEKSLRLGLICVREFDLEARFPPPHESYGTLTSRIERSLSHASQARKRHLDRAEALDLKSGKSKEPMPFRKY
;
A
#
# COMPACT_ATOMS: atom_id res chain seq x y z
N MET A 1 -33.99 -6.10 -25.94
CA MET A 1 -35.11 -5.14 -25.77
C MET A 1 -35.76 -4.72 -27.09
N ALA A 2 -35.09 -3.99 -27.99
CA ALA A 2 -35.71 -3.46 -29.22
C ALA A 2 -36.44 -4.51 -30.08
N VAL A 3 -35.82 -5.68 -30.29
CA VAL A 3 -36.42 -6.80 -31.05
C VAL A 3 -37.67 -7.33 -30.37
N SER A 4 -37.66 -7.46 -29.05
CA SER A 4 -38.85 -7.92 -28.33
C SER A 4 -39.99 -6.91 -28.41
N VAL A 5 -39.70 -5.62 -28.27
CA VAL A 5 -40.73 -4.57 -28.40
C VAL A 5 -41.34 -4.60 -29.80
N ALA A 6 -40.51 -4.75 -30.84
CA ALA A 6 -40.98 -4.89 -32.21
C ALA A 6 -41.89 -6.12 -32.41
N LEU A 7 -41.59 -7.25 -31.76
CA LEU A 7 -42.43 -8.45 -31.81
C LEU A 7 -43.76 -8.27 -31.08
N PHE A 8 -43.78 -7.59 -29.92
CA PHE A 8 -45.04 -7.24 -29.24
C PHE A 8 -45.90 -6.28 -30.07
N CYS A 9 -45.29 -5.26 -30.70
CA CYS A 9 -46.00 -4.34 -31.59
C CYS A 9 -46.53 -5.06 -32.84
N GLY A 10 -45.71 -5.92 -33.47
CA GLY A 10 -46.11 -6.73 -34.62
C GLY A 10 -47.22 -7.72 -34.27
N GLY A 11 -47.17 -8.33 -33.08
CA GLY A 11 -48.23 -9.18 -32.55
C GLY A 11 -49.56 -8.44 -32.40
N GLY A 12 -49.53 -7.21 -31.89
CA GLY A 12 -50.71 -6.34 -31.77
C GLY A 12 -51.35 -6.00 -33.12
N LEU A 13 -50.51 -5.68 -34.13
CA LEU A 13 -50.99 -5.40 -35.49
C LEU A 13 -51.56 -6.64 -36.19
N ALA A 14 -50.98 -7.81 -35.98
CA ALA A 14 -51.49 -9.08 -36.51
C ALA A 14 -52.84 -9.46 -35.87
N LEU A 15 -53.00 -9.16 -34.59
CA LEU A 15 -54.23 -9.42 -33.84
C LEU A 15 -55.37 -8.48 -34.28
N GLN A 16 -55.07 -7.23 -34.61
CA GLN A 16 -56.02 -6.29 -35.23
C GLN A 16 -56.50 -6.70 -36.63
N ARG A 17 -55.74 -7.56 -37.33
CA ARG A 17 -56.08 -8.08 -38.67
C ARG A 17 -56.62 -9.51 -38.63
N ASP A 18 -57.05 -10.00 -37.46
CA ASP A 18 -57.60 -11.34 -37.23
C ASP A 18 -56.65 -12.51 -37.59
N VAL A 19 -55.34 -12.27 -37.66
CA VAL A 19 -54.33 -13.33 -37.89
C VAL A 19 -53.83 -13.87 -36.55
N THR A 20 -54.71 -14.58 -35.84
CA THR A 20 -54.50 -15.02 -34.45
C THR A 20 -53.26 -15.93 -34.26
N SER A 21 -53.00 -16.85 -35.19
CA SER A 21 -51.82 -17.73 -35.16
C SER A 21 -50.50 -16.94 -35.20
N LEU A 22 -50.41 -15.96 -36.11
CA LEU A 22 -49.23 -15.10 -36.23
C LEU A 22 -49.06 -14.24 -34.97
N ALA A 23 -50.13 -13.63 -34.48
CA ALA A 23 -50.08 -12.83 -33.27
C ALA A 23 -49.59 -13.64 -32.05
N GLY A 24 -50.11 -14.85 -31.85
CA GLY A 24 -49.66 -15.76 -30.79
C GLY A 24 -48.17 -16.10 -30.89
N SER A 25 -47.67 -16.38 -32.09
CA SER A 25 -46.24 -16.67 -32.31
C SER A 25 -45.34 -15.45 -32.03
N LEU A 26 -45.76 -14.25 -32.43
CA LEU A 26 -45.01 -13.02 -32.21
C LEU A 26 -44.98 -12.63 -30.72
N PHE A 27 -46.11 -12.76 -30.02
CA PHE A 27 -46.14 -12.56 -28.57
C PHE A 27 -45.32 -13.60 -27.81
N GLY A 28 -45.37 -14.87 -28.21
CA GLY A 28 -44.56 -15.93 -27.61
C GLY A 28 -43.06 -15.68 -27.79
N ALA A 29 -42.62 -15.35 -29.01
CA ALA A 29 -41.22 -15.01 -29.30
C ALA A 29 -40.77 -13.73 -28.57
N GLY A 30 -41.63 -12.72 -28.51
CA GLY A 30 -41.39 -11.51 -27.71
C GLY A 30 -41.21 -11.83 -26.23
N GLY A 31 -42.13 -12.58 -25.63
CA GLY A 31 -42.06 -13.00 -24.23
C GLY A 31 -40.79 -13.78 -23.91
N ALA A 32 -40.38 -14.71 -24.78
CA ALA A 32 -39.14 -15.47 -24.62
C ALA A 32 -37.90 -14.57 -24.65
N LEU A 33 -37.84 -13.59 -25.56
CA LEU A 33 -36.73 -12.65 -25.65
C LEU A 33 -36.68 -11.66 -24.48
N LEU A 34 -37.83 -11.19 -23.96
CA LEU A 34 -37.86 -10.42 -22.71
C LEU A 34 -37.37 -11.26 -21.53
N GLY A 35 -37.87 -12.50 -21.40
CA GLY A 35 -37.45 -13.42 -20.35
C GLY A 35 -35.94 -13.63 -20.36
N ALA A 36 -35.37 -13.98 -21.52
CA ALA A 36 -33.93 -14.15 -21.69
C ALA A 36 -33.13 -12.89 -21.36
N TRP A 37 -33.60 -11.72 -21.77
CA TRP A 37 -32.94 -10.45 -21.47
C TRP A 37 -32.98 -10.09 -19.98
N ILE A 38 -34.11 -10.33 -19.30
CA ILE A 38 -34.24 -10.13 -17.85
C ILE A 38 -33.32 -11.10 -17.10
N THR A 39 -33.26 -12.37 -17.50
CA THR A 39 -32.35 -13.35 -16.91
C THR A 39 -30.89 -12.94 -17.07
N GLU A 40 -30.50 -12.47 -18.26
CA GLU A 40 -29.14 -11.99 -18.53
C GLU A 40 -28.81 -10.73 -17.72
N LEU A 41 -29.73 -9.77 -17.61
CA LEU A 41 -29.54 -8.58 -16.76
C LEU A 41 -29.38 -8.96 -15.29
N ASN A 42 -30.24 -9.84 -14.78
CA ASN A 42 -30.17 -10.30 -13.40
C ASN A 42 -28.86 -11.04 -13.14
N LYS A 43 -28.41 -11.86 -14.09
CA LYS A 43 -27.12 -12.56 -14.02
C LYS A 43 -25.95 -11.58 -13.98
N ARG A 44 -25.91 -10.59 -14.88
CA ARG A 44 -24.85 -9.56 -14.87
C ARG A 44 -24.82 -8.78 -13.58
N ARG A 45 -26.00 -8.43 -13.06
CA ARG A 45 -26.13 -7.73 -11.78
C ARG A 45 -25.62 -8.60 -10.63
N SER A 46 -26.01 -9.87 -10.56
CA SER A 46 -25.53 -10.78 -9.50
C SER A 46 -24.02 -11.03 -9.59
N GLU A 47 -23.47 -11.15 -10.79
CA GLU A 47 -22.02 -11.33 -11.00
C GLU A 47 -21.24 -10.07 -10.56
N ALA A 48 -21.78 -8.88 -10.83
CA ALA A 48 -21.17 -7.63 -10.38
C ALA A 48 -21.22 -7.48 -8.85
N GLU A 49 -22.37 -7.77 -8.22
CA GLU A 49 -22.53 -7.76 -6.77
C GLU A 49 -21.64 -8.80 -6.07
N GLU A 50 -21.51 -10.00 -6.65
CA GLU A 50 -20.62 -11.04 -6.12
C GLU A 50 -19.14 -10.63 -6.23
N LYS A 51 -18.74 -10.03 -7.35
CA LYS A 51 -17.37 -9.52 -7.54
C LYS A 51 -17.05 -8.42 -6.52
N GLU A 52 -17.95 -7.46 -6.33
CA GLU A 52 -17.78 -6.38 -5.35
C GLU A 52 -17.67 -6.94 -3.92
N LYS A 53 -18.50 -7.93 -3.58
CA LYS A 53 -18.44 -8.60 -2.27
C LYS A 53 -17.12 -9.35 -2.07
N LYS A 54 -16.61 -10.04 -3.09
CA LYS A 54 -15.31 -10.74 -3.05
C LYS A 54 -14.17 -9.76 -2.88
N GLU A 55 -14.16 -8.66 -3.65
CA GLU A 55 -13.17 -7.59 -3.52
C GLU A 55 -13.19 -7.00 -2.11
N ALA A 56 -14.37 -6.64 -1.59
CA ALA A 56 -14.50 -6.05 -0.26
C ALA A 56 -14.00 -7.01 0.83
N GLY A 57 -14.30 -8.31 0.69
CA GLY A 57 -13.79 -9.36 1.58
C GLY A 57 -12.27 -9.53 1.50
N ALA A 58 -11.70 -9.47 0.29
CA ALA A 58 -10.25 -9.54 0.10
C ALA A 58 -9.52 -8.36 0.71
N VAL A 59 -10.02 -7.14 0.50
CA VAL A 59 -9.49 -5.93 1.13
C VAL A 59 -9.56 -6.06 2.65
N ALA A 60 -10.70 -6.50 3.20
CA ALA A 60 -10.86 -6.67 4.65
C ALA A 60 -9.89 -7.70 5.24
N ALA A 61 -9.60 -8.79 4.52
CA ALA A 61 -8.68 -9.83 4.96
C ALA A 61 -7.21 -9.37 4.96
N LEU A 62 -6.80 -8.61 3.96
CA LEU A 62 -5.39 -8.20 3.77
C LEU A 62 -5.05 -6.90 4.50
N ALA A 63 -6.03 -6.04 4.77
CA ALA A 63 -5.82 -4.73 5.38
C ALA A 63 -5.10 -4.74 6.75
N PRO A 64 -5.38 -5.67 7.69
CA PRO A 64 -4.68 -5.70 8.97
C PRO A 64 -3.18 -5.95 8.83
N GLU A 65 -2.79 -6.96 8.05
CA GLU A 65 -1.38 -7.28 7.79
C GLU A 65 -0.69 -6.11 7.09
N LEU A 66 -1.35 -5.52 6.10
CA LEU A 66 -0.83 -4.36 5.38
C LEU A 66 -0.58 -3.18 6.33
N GLN A 67 -1.51 -2.88 7.25
CA GLN A 67 -1.30 -1.83 8.24
C GLN A 67 -0.10 -2.16 9.15
N HIS A 68 -0.06 -3.37 9.69
CA HIS A 68 1.00 -3.78 10.64
C HIS A 68 2.39 -3.68 10.01
N THR A 69 2.53 -4.10 8.74
CA THR A 69 3.80 -3.97 8.02
C THR A 69 4.15 -2.50 7.79
N ILE A 70 3.20 -1.64 7.42
CA ILE A 70 3.45 -0.20 7.17
C ILE A 70 3.88 0.50 8.47
N GLU A 71 3.18 0.25 9.57
CA GLU A 71 3.52 0.79 10.89
C GLU A 71 4.90 0.31 11.35
N ARG A 72 5.25 -0.94 11.01
CA ARG A 72 6.58 -1.46 11.28
C ARG A 72 7.67 -0.72 10.50
N VAL A 73 7.47 -0.45 9.21
CA VAL A 73 8.41 0.36 8.41
C VAL A 73 8.51 1.78 8.96
N GLN A 74 7.39 2.35 9.42
CA GLN A 74 7.40 3.67 10.05
C GLN A 74 8.28 3.69 11.30
N TYR A 75 8.10 2.69 12.17
CA TYR A 75 8.94 2.51 13.35
C TYR A 75 10.43 2.40 12.97
N ILE A 76 10.76 1.62 11.94
CA ILE A 76 12.13 1.46 11.45
C ILE A 76 12.71 2.82 11.01
N LEU A 77 11.95 3.64 10.26
CA LEU A 77 12.38 4.97 9.86
C LEU A 77 12.65 5.88 11.07
N ASP A 78 11.73 5.89 12.04
CA ASP A 78 11.85 6.72 13.24
C ASP A 78 13.09 6.33 14.06
N ARG A 79 13.31 5.02 14.31
CA ARG A 79 14.52 4.54 15.00
C ARG A 79 15.78 4.84 14.21
N SER A 80 15.77 4.62 12.90
CA SER A 80 16.93 4.91 12.04
C SER A 80 17.29 6.40 12.04
N THR A 81 16.27 7.27 12.08
CA THR A 81 16.47 8.73 12.15
C THR A 81 17.12 9.15 13.47
N VAL A 82 16.70 8.54 14.60
CA VAL A 82 17.33 8.76 15.90
C VAL A 82 18.78 8.30 15.89
N ASN A 83 19.04 7.08 15.42
CA ASN A 83 20.38 6.51 15.32
C ASN A 83 21.29 7.36 14.43
N PHE A 84 20.83 7.72 13.24
CA PHE A 84 21.53 8.64 12.35
C PHE A 84 21.87 9.96 13.03
N SER A 85 20.92 10.55 13.75
CA SER A 85 21.13 11.84 14.44
C SER A 85 22.18 11.74 15.55
N CYS A 86 22.19 10.63 16.30
CA CYS A 86 23.17 10.34 17.35
C CYS A 86 24.57 10.10 16.77
N GLU A 87 24.69 9.29 15.72
CA GLU A 87 25.97 9.03 15.04
C GLU A 87 26.52 10.27 14.32
N SER A 88 25.63 11.14 13.86
CA SER A 88 25.97 12.41 13.23
C SER A 88 26.39 13.49 14.23
N ALA A 89 26.19 13.28 15.53
CA ALA A 89 26.59 14.23 16.58
C ALA A 89 28.02 13.95 17.10
N VAL A 90 28.71 15.00 17.55
CA VAL A 90 30.10 14.95 18.04
C VAL A 90 30.24 14.12 19.34
N GLU A 91 29.19 14.11 20.16
CA GLU A 91 29.08 13.28 21.38
C GLU A 91 28.04 12.19 21.15
N SER A 92 28.42 11.14 20.42
CA SER A 92 27.49 10.08 19.98
C SER A 92 27.01 9.21 21.14
N VAL A 93 25.77 9.45 21.57
CA VAL A 93 25.05 8.56 22.48
C VAL A 93 24.72 7.27 21.75
N LYS A 94 25.19 6.13 22.28
CA LYS A 94 24.84 4.82 21.73
C LYS A 94 23.38 4.51 22.06
N THR A 95 22.60 4.27 21.03
CA THR A 95 21.25 3.72 21.13
C THR A 95 21.33 2.21 21.45
N ASN A 96 20.43 1.71 22.29
CA ASN A 96 20.41 0.30 22.68
C ASN A 96 19.55 -0.56 21.73
N ASP A 97 19.47 -0.18 20.45
CA ASP A 97 18.69 -0.90 19.44
C ASP A 97 19.40 -2.19 19.01
N GLN A 98 18.62 -3.21 18.70
CA GLN A 98 19.07 -4.52 18.23
C GLN A 98 18.78 -4.67 16.73
N GLN A 99 19.42 -5.64 16.07
CA GLN A 99 19.16 -5.93 14.65
C GLN A 99 17.68 -6.15 14.38
N ALA A 100 17.04 -6.85 15.31
CA ALA A 100 15.62 -7.17 15.27
C ALA A 100 14.76 -5.91 15.19
N ASP A 101 15.16 -4.76 15.74
CA ASP A 101 14.39 -3.51 15.70
C ASP A 101 14.30 -2.89 14.30
N PHE A 102 15.24 -3.26 13.42
CA PHE A 102 15.31 -2.76 12.04
C PHE A 102 14.73 -3.73 11.01
N ARG A 103 14.30 -4.93 11.44
CA ARG A 103 13.73 -5.92 10.52
C ARG A 103 12.25 -5.63 10.21
N PRO A 104 11.85 -5.61 8.93
CA PRO A 104 10.45 -5.45 8.56
C PRO A 104 9.64 -6.70 8.92
N TYR A 105 8.33 -6.53 9.07
CA TYR A 105 7.42 -7.66 9.08
C TYR A 105 7.06 -8.03 7.64
N PHE A 106 7.22 -9.30 7.30
CA PHE A 106 6.84 -9.80 5.99
C PHE A 106 5.38 -10.27 5.99
N PRO A 107 4.68 -10.13 4.86
CA PRO A 107 3.34 -10.65 4.73
C PRO A 107 3.34 -12.17 4.83
N THR A 108 2.36 -12.69 5.54
CA THR A 108 2.05 -14.12 5.67
C THR A 108 0.97 -14.56 4.68
N LEU A 109 0.06 -13.65 4.30
CA LEU A 109 -1.03 -13.94 3.38
C LEU A 109 -0.61 -13.80 1.92
N TYR A 110 0.15 -12.76 1.59
CA TYR A 110 0.62 -12.54 0.22
C TYR A 110 1.85 -13.41 -0.12
N PRO A 111 1.97 -13.97 -1.34
CA PRO A 111 1.04 -13.92 -2.48
C PRO A 111 0.01 -15.05 -2.51
N SER A 112 0.08 -15.98 -1.55
CA SER A 112 -0.55 -17.31 -1.66
C SER A 112 -2.03 -17.33 -1.28
N ALA A 113 -2.51 -16.36 -0.50
CA ALA A 113 -3.90 -16.28 -0.08
C ALA A 113 -4.84 -16.10 -1.28
N SER A 114 -5.96 -16.85 -1.29
CA SER A 114 -6.92 -16.80 -2.39
C SER A 114 -7.50 -15.40 -2.61
N GLN A 115 -7.63 -14.64 -1.53
CA GLN A 115 -8.11 -13.26 -1.50
C GLN A 115 -7.29 -12.32 -2.39
N VAL A 116 -6.00 -12.61 -2.62
CA VAL A 116 -5.17 -11.80 -3.51
C VAL A 116 -5.71 -11.81 -4.96
N ARG A 117 -6.34 -12.92 -5.37
CA ARG A 117 -6.93 -13.07 -6.73
C ARG A 117 -8.21 -12.27 -6.91
N ASP A 118 -8.88 -11.93 -5.81
CA ASP A 118 -10.14 -11.18 -5.82
C ASP A 118 -9.89 -9.66 -5.78
N LEU A 119 -8.64 -9.22 -5.66
CA LEU A 119 -8.28 -7.80 -5.70
C LEU A 119 -8.22 -7.25 -7.13
N PRO A 120 -8.61 -5.99 -7.35
CA PRO A 120 -8.34 -5.30 -8.61
C PRO A 120 -6.85 -5.12 -8.87
N ASP A 121 -6.46 -5.14 -10.15
CA ASP A 121 -5.08 -4.99 -10.60
C ASP A 121 -4.34 -3.82 -9.94
N LYS A 122 -5.01 -2.67 -9.80
CA LYS A 122 -4.44 -1.47 -9.17
C LYS A 122 -4.00 -1.74 -7.72
N LYS A 123 -4.81 -2.46 -6.95
CA LYS A 123 -4.50 -2.81 -5.54
C LYS A 123 -3.43 -3.88 -5.47
N VAL A 124 -3.47 -4.86 -6.37
CA VAL A 124 -2.44 -5.90 -6.50
C VAL A 124 -1.07 -5.28 -6.80
N ILE A 125 -0.99 -4.38 -7.78
CA ILE A 125 0.26 -3.69 -8.14
C ILE A 125 0.80 -2.86 -6.97
N ALA A 126 -0.08 -2.18 -6.23
CA ALA A 126 0.31 -1.42 -5.03
C ALA A 126 0.90 -2.35 -3.96
N LEU A 127 0.23 -3.47 -3.65
CA LEU A 127 0.73 -4.48 -2.72
C LEU A 127 2.08 -5.06 -3.15
N ILE A 128 2.21 -5.46 -4.42
CA ILE A 128 3.45 -6.03 -4.96
C ILE A 128 4.62 -5.07 -4.72
N ARG A 129 4.46 -3.81 -5.16
CA ARG A 129 5.54 -2.81 -5.04
C ARG A 129 5.91 -2.56 -3.59
N TYR A 130 4.92 -2.43 -2.73
CA TYR A 130 5.15 -2.19 -1.32
C TYR A 130 5.84 -3.39 -0.65
N TYR A 131 5.32 -4.61 -0.80
CA TYR A 131 5.91 -5.80 -0.18
C TYR A 131 7.28 -6.15 -0.74
N ASP A 132 7.51 -5.96 -2.04
CA ASP A 132 8.84 -6.14 -2.64
C ASP A 132 9.87 -5.16 -2.02
N SER A 133 9.46 -3.92 -1.74
CA SER A 133 10.34 -2.94 -1.10
C SER A 133 10.78 -3.33 0.31
N LEU A 134 10.05 -4.23 1.01
CA LEU A 134 10.47 -4.73 2.31
C LEU A 134 11.72 -5.61 2.23
N ASN A 135 11.91 -6.30 1.10
CA ASN A 135 13.13 -7.09 0.86
C ASN A 135 14.38 -6.20 0.85
N GLU A 136 14.28 -4.97 0.32
CA GLU A 136 15.39 -4.02 0.30
C GLU A 136 15.84 -3.66 1.73
N ILE A 137 14.89 -3.43 2.64
CA ILE A 137 15.18 -3.18 4.06
C ILE A 137 15.81 -4.42 4.70
N SER A 138 15.22 -5.60 4.49
CA SER A 138 15.71 -6.84 5.11
C SER A 138 17.12 -7.19 4.65
N HIS A 139 17.37 -7.22 3.34
CA HIS A 139 18.71 -7.50 2.79
C HIS A 139 19.73 -6.50 3.30
N TYR A 140 19.34 -5.21 3.35
CA TYR A 140 20.23 -4.20 3.92
C TYR A 140 20.60 -4.54 5.37
N VAL A 141 19.61 -4.77 6.24
CA VAL A 141 19.82 -5.11 7.66
C VAL A 141 20.63 -6.39 7.87
N ASP A 142 20.48 -7.39 7.00
CA ASP A 142 21.25 -8.62 7.07
C ASP A 142 22.71 -8.41 6.61
N ASP A 143 22.95 -7.53 5.63
CA ASP A 143 24.27 -7.29 5.04
C ASP A 143 25.19 -6.38 5.87
N TRP A 144 24.64 -5.43 6.64
CA TRP A 144 25.46 -4.45 7.37
C TRP A 144 25.66 -4.76 8.85
N TRP A 145 24.76 -5.50 9.50
CA TRP A 145 24.84 -5.73 10.94
C TRP A 145 26.17 -6.41 11.29
N GLU A 146 26.89 -5.88 12.27
CA GLU A 146 28.24 -6.32 12.69
C GLU A 146 29.35 -6.25 11.60
N ARG A 147 29.10 -5.61 10.45
CA ARG A 147 30.10 -5.50 9.38
C ARG A 147 31.20 -4.48 9.72
N GLU A 148 32.46 -4.91 9.67
CA GLU A 148 33.61 -4.04 9.91
C GLU A 148 33.82 -3.01 8.79
N GLY A 149 34.25 -1.79 9.16
CA GLY A 149 34.73 -0.76 8.23
C GLY A 149 33.67 0.19 7.65
N GLN A 150 32.40 0.06 8.04
CA GLN A 150 31.37 1.04 7.67
C GLN A 150 31.15 2.10 8.75
N LEU A 151 30.93 3.34 8.32
CA LEU A 151 30.54 4.43 9.22
C LEU A 151 29.06 4.28 9.57
N ALA A 152 28.75 4.24 10.86
CA ALA A 152 27.38 4.05 11.34
C ALA A 152 26.40 5.14 10.83
N VAL A 153 26.86 6.37 10.68
CA VAL A 153 26.07 7.46 10.06
C VAL A 153 25.64 7.10 8.62
N ASN A 154 26.50 6.48 7.82
CA ASN A 154 26.15 6.05 6.47
C ASN A 154 25.18 4.87 6.51
N ILE A 155 25.37 3.97 7.48
CA ILE A 155 24.51 2.81 7.66
C ILE A 155 23.06 3.26 7.86
N PHE A 156 22.83 4.12 8.85
CA PHE A 156 21.49 4.59 9.17
C PHE A 156 20.93 5.52 8.09
N ASN A 157 21.77 6.27 7.39
CA ASN A 157 21.31 7.09 6.25
C ASN A 157 20.71 6.24 5.13
N MET A 158 21.37 5.13 4.77
CA MET A 158 20.87 4.21 3.75
C MET A 158 19.60 3.49 4.21
N LEU A 159 19.54 3.06 5.48
CA LEU A 159 18.33 2.46 6.04
C LEU A 159 17.15 3.44 6.04
N MET A 160 17.39 4.72 6.36
CA MET A 160 16.39 5.77 6.23
C MET A 160 15.89 5.89 4.80
N HIS A 161 16.77 5.88 3.79
CA HIS A 161 16.35 5.94 2.38
C HIS A 161 15.48 4.75 1.96
N ALA A 162 15.86 3.53 2.35
CA ALA A 162 15.08 2.33 2.07
C ALA A 162 13.69 2.40 2.74
N ALA A 163 13.64 2.76 4.04
CA ALA A 163 12.39 2.90 4.78
C ALA A 163 11.50 4.02 4.21
N GLU A 164 12.06 5.17 3.82
CA GLU A 164 11.30 6.23 3.16
C GLU A 164 10.69 5.79 1.83
N LYS A 165 11.43 5.04 1.02
CA LYS A 165 10.92 4.49 -0.25
C LYS A 165 9.74 3.55 0.03
N SER A 166 9.90 2.63 0.97
CA SER A 166 8.83 1.72 1.38
C SER A 166 7.61 2.46 1.93
N LEU A 167 7.77 3.51 2.74
CA LEU A 167 6.65 4.31 3.24
C LEU A 167 5.94 5.10 2.15
N ARG A 168 6.67 5.65 1.15
CA ARG A 168 6.03 6.32 0.00
C ARG A 168 5.16 5.35 -0.81
N LEU A 169 5.60 4.10 -0.95
CA LEU A 169 4.78 3.03 -1.55
C LEU A 169 3.63 2.63 -0.61
N GLY A 170 3.89 2.56 0.69
CA GLY A 170 2.90 2.30 1.73
C GLY A 170 1.76 3.33 1.75
N LEU A 171 2.03 4.62 1.52
CA LEU A 171 1.00 5.65 1.40
C LEU A 171 0.02 5.40 0.24
N ILE A 172 0.49 4.79 -0.85
CA ILE A 172 -0.40 4.35 -1.94
C ILE A 172 -1.30 3.24 -1.41
N CYS A 173 -0.75 2.25 -0.72
CA CYS A 173 -1.50 1.18 -0.08
C CYS A 173 -2.53 1.69 0.95
N VAL A 174 -2.17 2.66 1.80
CA VAL A 174 -3.09 3.31 2.75
C VAL A 174 -4.33 3.82 2.05
N ARG A 175 -4.14 4.54 0.93
CA ARG A 175 -5.24 5.08 0.13
C ARG A 175 -6.03 3.99 -0.60
N GLU A 176 -5.35 3.08 -1.30
CA GLU A 176 -6.04 2.06 -2.12
C GLU A 176 -6.81 1.05 -1.26
N PHE A 177 -6.38 0.76 -0.04
CA PHE A 177 -7.07 -0.15 0.88
C PHE A 177 -7.99 0.56 1.88
N ASP A 178 -8.02 1.89 1.84
CA ASP A 178 -8.79 2.74 2.75
C ASP A 178 -8.50 2.39 4.23
N LEU A 179 -7.21 2.29 4.55
CA LEU A 179 -6.77 1.80 5.87
C LEU A 179 -7.19 2.73 7.00
N GLU A 180 -7.27 4.04 6.75
CA GLU A 180 -7.62 5.01 7.80
C GLU A 180 -9.10 4.95 8.20
N ALA A 181 -9.99 4.65 7.26
CA ALA A 181 -11.40 4.42 7.59
C ALA A 181 -11.59 3.10 8.35
N ARG A 182 -10.78 2.08 8.01
CA ARG A 182 -10.84 0.74 8.64
C ARG A 182 -10.21 0.71 10.02
N PHE A 183 -9.14 1.47 10.21
CA PHE A 183 -8.35 1.50 11.43
C PHE A 183 -8.14 2.96 11.86
N PRO A 184 -9.21 3.60 12.34
CA PRO A 184 -9.12 4.98 12.79
C PRO A 184 -8.17 5.11 13.99
N PRO A 185 -7.54 6.27 14.18
CA PRO A 185 -6.68 6.49 15.33
C PRO A 185 -7.49 6.36 16.64
N PRO A 186 -6.87 5.86 17.74
CA PRO A 186 -7.55 5.70 19.02
C PRO A 186 -8.00 7.03 19.64
N HIS A 187 -7.31 8.13 19.31
CA HIS A 187 -7.64 9.50 19.72
C HIS A 187 -7.09 10.51 18.70
N GLU A 188 -7.70 11.69 18.59
CA GLU A 188 -7.36 12.69 17.58
C GLU A 188 -5.88 13.11 17.61
N SER A 189 -5.31 13.28 18.81
CA SER A 189 -3.92 13.69 18.99
C SER A 189 -2.89 12.65 18.50
N TYR A 190 -3.31 11.40 18.27
CA TYR A 190 -2.45 10.38 17.65
C TYR A 190 -2.14 10.71 16.19
N GLY A 191 -3.13 11.31 15.50
CA GLY A 191 -3.10 11.55 14.06
C GLY A 191 -3.37 10.29 13.22
N THR A 192 -3.75 10.49 11.97
CA THR A 192 -3.96 9.39 11.02
C THR A 192 -2.63 8.74 10.62
N LEU A 193 -2.68 7.51 10.08
CA LEU A 193 -1.48 6.81 9.60
C LEU A 193 -0.70 7.65 8.56
N THR A 194 -1.40 8.28 7.62
CA THR A 194 -0.80 9.20 6.64
C THR A 194 -0.07 10.34 7.32
N SER A 195 -0.73 11.06 8.25
CA SER A 195 -0.11 12.20 8.93
C SER A 195 1.12 11.82 9.76
N ARG A 196 1.11 10.62 10.34
CA ARG A 196 2.23 10.06 11.10
C ARG A 196 3.40 9.73 10.18
N ILE A 197 3.14 9.06 9.05
CA ILE A 197 4.16 8.76 8.03
C ILE A 197 4.78 10.06 7.48
N GLU A 198 3.97 11.04 7.09
CA GLU A 198 4.45 12.32 6.57
C GLU A 198 5.35 13.05 7.56
N ARG A 199 4.99 13.00 8.86
CA ARG A 199 5.82 13.53 9.94
C ARG A 199 7.17 12.81 10.01
N SER A 200 7.18 11.47 9.98
CA SER A 200 8.41 10.67 9.97
C SER A 200 9.30 10.99 8.75
N LEU A 201 8.72 11.13 7.55
CA LEU A 201 9.44 11.53 6.33
C LEU A 201 10.06 12.94 6.45
N SER A 202 9.32 13.88 7.05
CA SER A 202 9.79 15.24 7.32
C SER A 202 10.94 15.24 8.32
N HIS A 203 10.81 14.49 9.43
CA HIS A 203 11.86 14.35 10.43
C HIS A 203 13.15 13.76 9.84
N ALA A 204 13.04 12.71 9.03
CA ALA A 204 14.19 12.11 8.36
C ALA A 204 14.92 13.10 7.44
N SER A 205 14.16 13.91 6.69
CA SER A 205 14.70 14.96 5.83
C SER A 205 15.40 16.07 6.63
N GLN A 206 14.79 16.49 7.74
CA GLN A 206 15.38 17.48 8.65
C GLN A 206 16.66 16.97 9.32
N ALA A 207 16.71 15.69 9.70
CA ALA A 207 17.89 15.08 10.29
C ALA A 207 19.07 15.10 9.31
N ARG A 208 18.86 14.68 8.05
CA ARG A 208 19.89 14.78 7.01
C ARG A 208 20.33 16.21 6.75
N LYS A 209 19.39 17.16 6.69
CA LYS A 209 19.73 18.58 6.54
C LYS A 209 20.63 19.08 7.68
N ARG A 210 20.28 18.79 8.93
CA ARG A 210 21.11 19.15 10.09
C ARG A 210 22.49 18.50 10.06
N HIS A 211 22.61 17.29 9.52
CA HIS A 211 23.91 16.66 9.32
C HIS A 211 24.78 17.44 8.32
N LEU A 212 24.21 17.83 7.18
CA LEU A 212 24.91 18.63 6.17
C LEU A 212 25.28 20.02 6.71
N ASP A 213 24.35 20.72 7.35
CA ASP A 213 24.59 22.03 7.96
C ASP A 213 25.76 21.97 8.97
N ARG A 214 25.86 20.86 9.73
CA ARG A 214 26.99 20.62 10.66
C ARG A 214 28.30 20.36 9.93
N ALA A 215 28.29 19.56 8.87
CA ALA A 215 29.48 19.30 8.06
C ALA A 215 30.02 20.59 7.43
N GLU A 216 29.14 21.41 6.83
CA GLU A 216 29.49 22.71 6.27
C GLU A 216 30.06 23.66 7.35
N ALA A 217 29.43 23.71 8.53
CA ALA A 217 29.93 24.52 9.64
C ALA A 217 31.29 24.04 10.18
N LEU A 218 31.59 22.73 10.10
CA LEU A 218 32.88 22.17 10.45
C LEU A 218 33.92 22.48 9.38
N ASP A 219 33.59 22.39 8.10
CA ASP A 219 34.49 22.76 6.99
C ASP A 219 34.87 24.24 7.02
N LEU A 220 33.92 25.12 7.39
CA LEU A 220 34.20 26.54 7.64
C LEU A 220 35.08 26.78 8.88
N LYS A 221 35.09 25.85 9.85
CA LYS A 221 35.92 25.92 11.07
C LYS A 221 37.27 25.19 10.93
N SER A 222 37.39 24.19 10.06
CA SER A 222 38.50 23.24 9.97
C SER A 222 39.69 23.72 9.12
N GLY A 223 39.88 25.04 9.02
CA GLY A 223 41.19 25.62 8.68
C GLY A 223 42.33 25.21 9.63
N LYS A 224 42.05 24.46 10.71
CA LYS A 224 43.02 23.88 11.65
C LYS A 224 42.53 22.51 12.17
N SER A 225 43.37 21.48 12.03
CA SER A 225 43.25 20.10 12.56
C SER A 225 42.79 19.01 11.57
N LYS A 226 43.68 18.02 11.36
CA LYS A 226 43.51 16.80 10.54
C LYS A 226 43.62 15.56 11.46
N GLU A 227 42.67 15.36 12.37
CA GLU A 227 42.60 14.09 13.10
C GLU A 227 41.46 13.21 12.54
N PRO A 228 41.73 11.93 12.24
CA PRO A 228 40.73 11.02 11.70
C PRO A 228 39.69 10.65 12.75
N MET A 229 38.41 10.65 12.35
CA MET A 229 37.29 10.20 13.19
C MET A 229 37.41 8.69 13.50
N PRO A 230 37.25 8.26 14.76
CA PRO A 230 37.37 6.85 15.14
C PRO A 230 36.17 6.01 14.64
N PHE A 231 36.45 4.79 14.20
CA PHE A 231 35.45 3.79 13.81
C PHE A 231 34.81 3.14 15.04
N ARG A 232 33.49 2.97 15.05
CA ARG A 232 32.73 2.31 16.13
C ARG A 232 32.11 0.99 15.62
N LYS A 233 32.26 -0.09 16.38
CA LYS A 233 31.60 -1.39 16.10
C LYS A 233 30.18 -1.40 16.70
N TYR A 234 29.22 -1.92 15.92
CA TYR A 234 27.83 -2.14 16.30
C TYR A 234 27.58 -3.63 16.51
#